data_AF-A0AA85K9B8-F1
#
_entry.id   AF-A0AA85K9B8-F1
#
_cell.length_a   1.000
_cell.length_b   1.000
_cell.length_c   1.000
_cell.angle_alpha   90.00
_cell.angle_beta   90.00
_cell.angle_gamma   90.00
#
_symmetry.space_group_name_H-M   'P 1'
#
loop_
_entity.id
_entity.type
_entity.pdbx_description
1 polymer ?
#
loop_
_entity_poly.entity_id
_entity_poly.type
_entity_poly.pdbx_seq_one_letter_code
_entity_poly.pdbx_strand_id
1 'polypeptide(L)'
;MIPMLKMLYKTFAVAFLILCAHKYSSSFNSVCFQKMEDGPCRALHRRYYYNSTVGSCLMFHYGGCYGNENNFLTKEECQEACGQSGRFNPNDCNVPSETGKCRAAFKRYFYNKETGVCEIFTYGGCNGNGNNFQTEEECQAKCGTYVRTTTTRTTTTGASDDSIKDNNWIRDVIVNMLGLKNLWGRITRTME
;
A
#
# COMPACT_ATOMS: atom_id res chain seq x y z
N MET A 1 -36.17 8.45 29.50
CA MET A 1 -35.13 9.24 28.79
C MET A 1 -33.87 8.45 28.44
N ILE A 2 -33.27 7.69 29.37
CA ILE A 2 -32.05 6.88 29.14
C ILE A 2 -32.17 5.82 28.01
N PRO A 3 -33.28 5.07 27.82
CA PRO A 3 -33.35 4.06 26.76
C PRO A 3 -33.39 4.66 25.35
N MET A 4 -34.03 5.83 25.19
CA MET A 4 -34.08 6.55 23.92
C MET A 4 -32.70 7.10 23.53
N LEU A 5 -31.93 7.60 24.50
CA LEU A 5 -30.58 8.09 24.26
C LEU A 5 -29.60 6.96 23.87
N LYS A 6 -29.75 5.76 24.47
CA LYS A 6 -28.98 4.58 24.07
C LYS A 6 -29.31 4.08 22.67
N MET A 7 -30.57 4.19 22.25
CA MET A 7 -30.97 3.87 20.88
C MET A 7 -30.38 4.84 19.87
N LEU A 8 -30.46 6.14 20.14
CA LEU A 8 -29.86 7.17 19.28
C LEU A 8 -28.34 7.00 19.16
N TYR A 9 -27.64 6.74 20.27
CA TYR A 9 -26.19 6.50 20.24
C TYR A 9 -25.82 5.26 19.41
N LYS A 10 -26.60 4.17 19.53
CA LYS A 10 -26.39 2.97 18.70
C LYS A 10 -26.61 3.25 17.21
N THR A 11 -27.66 3.99 16.86
CA THR A 11 -27.93 4.33 15.46
C THR A 11 -26.86 5.26 14.89
N PHE A 12 -26.39 6.25 15.65
CA PHE A 12 -25.31 7.14 15.23
C PHE A 12 -23.95 6.42 15.14
N ALA A 13 -23.63 5.52 16.07
CA ALA A 13 -22.40 4.73 16.04
C ALA A 13 -22.37 3.76 14.84
N VAL A 14 -23.49 3.10 14.53
CA VAL A 14 -23.61 2.24 13.35
C VAL A 14 -23.49 3.06 12.06
N ALA A 15 -24.12 4.23 11.98
CA ALA A 15 -23.96 5.13 10.84
C ALA A 15 -22.50 5.59 10.67
N PHE A 16 -21.83 5.96 11.76
CA PHE A 16 -20.41 6.33 11.73
C PHE A 16 -19.51 5.18 11.30
N LEU A 17 -19.77 3.95 11.75
CA LEU A 17 -19.04 2.75 11.33
C LEU A 17 -19.27 2.41 9.86
N ILE A 18 -20.50 2.54 9.35
CA ILE A 18 -20.82 2.33 7.92
C ILE A 18 -20.17 3.42 7.07
N LEU A 19 -20.24 4.68 7.49
CA LEU A 19 -19.57 5.80 6.82
C LEU A 19 -18.05 5.65 6.85
N CYS A 20 -17.48 5.19 7.96
CA CYS A 20 -16.05 4.85 8.05
C CYS A 20 -15.70 3.67 7.14
N ALA A 21 -16.50 2.60 7.11
CA ALA A 21 -16.27 1.45 6.24
C ALA A 21 -16.34 1.83 4.75
N HIS A 22 -17.28 2.68 4.35
CA HIS A 22 -17.35 3.24 3.00
C HIS A 22 -16.12 4.10 2.66
N LYS A 23 -15.53 4.77 3.67
CA LYS A 23 -14.30 5.57 3.52
C LYS A 23 -13.01 4.73 3.59
N TYR A 24 -13.08 3.50 4.11
CA TYR A 24 -11.95 2.58 4.31
C TYR A 24 -11.92 1.41 3.33
N SER A 25 -12.72 1.43 2.26
CA SER A 25 -12.52 0.52 1.14
C SER A 25 -11.16 0.82 0.51
N SER A 26 -10.16 0.02 0.87
CA SER A 26 -8.86 -0.02 0.18
C SER A 26 -9.13 -0.50 -1.25
N SER A 27 -9.52 0.44 -2.10
CA SER A 27 -9.82 0.18 -3.50
C SER A 27 -8.54 -0.27 -4.20
N PHE A 28 -8.42 -1.57 -4.42
CA PHE A 28 -7.52 -2.10 -5.45
C PHE A 28 -8.10 -1.66 -6.79
N ASN A 29 -7.66 -0.49 -7.25
CA ASN A 29 -8.21 0.15 -8.43
C ASN A 29 -7.76 -0.63 -9.69
N SER A 30 -8.62 -1.52 -10.18
CA SER A 30 -8.35 -2.38 -11.34
C SER A 30 -8.06 -1.57 -12.61
N VAL A 31 -8.52 -0.31 -12.67
CA VAL A 31 -8.20 0.67 -13.71
C VAL A 31 -6.70 0.79 -13.95
N CYS A 32 -5.91 0.82 -12.88
CA CYS A 32 -4.48 1.08 -12.93
C CYS A 32 -3.67 -0.07 -13.57
N PHE A 33 -4.29 -1.24 -13.76
CA PHE A 33 -3.64 -2.39 -14.42
C PHE A 33 -4.04 -2.54 -15.89
N GLN A 34 -4.97 -1.73 -16.38
CA GLN A 34 -5.33 -1.69 -17.80
C GLN A 34 -4.19 -1.06 -18.61
N LYS A 35 -4.05 -1.42 -19.88
CA LYS A 35 -3.07 -0.78 -20.78
C LYS A 35 -3.62 0.55 -21.27
N MET A 36 -2.75 1.45 -21.72
CA MET A 36 -3.23 2.63 -22.48
C MET A 36 -3.91 2.19 -23.78
N GLU A 37 -4.95 2.92 -24.18
CA GLU A 37 -5.72 2.65 -25.40
C GLU A 37 -6.08 3.96 -26.09
N ASP A 38 -5.50 4.19 -27.27
CA ASP A 38 -5.69 5.38 -28.09
C ASP A 38 -7.07 5.40 -28.79
N GLY A 39 -7.61 4.22 -29.12
CA GLY A 39 -8.91 4.08 -29.78
C GLY A 39 -8.87 4.42 -31.28
N PRO A 40 -9.97 4.17 -32.02
CA PRO A 40 -10.00 4.32 -33.48
C PRO A 40 -10.13 5.76 -33.99
N CYS A 41 -10.55 6.71 -33.13
CA CYS A 41 -10.60 8.12 -33.51
C CYS A 41 -9.19 8.72 -33.64
N ARG A 42 -9.05 9.83 -34.37
CA ARG A 42 -7.74 10.40 -34.77
C ARG A 42 -7.47 11.80 -34.22
N ALA A 43 -8.16 12.22 -33.17
CA ALA A 43 -7.80 13.45 -32.46
C ALA A 43 -6.52 13.22 -31.64
N LEU A 44 -5.83 14.30 -31.24
CA LEU A 44 -4.58 14.22 -30.48
C LEU A 44 -4.76 14.78 -29.08
N HIS A 45 -5.67 14.18 -28.30
CA HIS A 45 -5.88 14.62 -26.92
C HIS A 45 -4.72 14.16 -26.04
N ARG A 46 -4.02 15.09 -25.41
CA ARG A 46 -3.01 14.78 -24.39
C ARG A 46 -3.74 14.21 -23.16
N ARG A 47 -3.39 12.98 -22.78
CA ARG A 47 -3.93 12.26 -21.62
C ARG A 47 -2.81 11.55 -20.88
N TYR A 48 -3.11 11.02 -19.70
CA TYR A 48 -2.19 10.26 -18.87
C TYR A 48 -2.75 8.88 -18.56
N TYR A 49 -1.89 7.89 -18.46
CA TYR A 49 -2.26 6.55 -17.99
C TYR A 49 -1.22 6.08 -16.97
N TYR A 50 -1.65 5.26 -16.03
CA TYR A 50 -0.75 4.61 -15.09
C TYR A 50 -0.10 3.41 -15.76
N ASN A 51 1.23 3.46 -15.88
CA ASN A 51 2.03 2.35 -16.34
C ASN A 51 2.49 1.56 -15.11
N SER A 52 1.80 0.46 -14.79
CA SER A 52 2.10 -0.39 -13.63
C SER A 52 3.49 -1.05 -13.69
N THR A 53 4.01 -1.27 -14.90
CA THR A 53 5.36 -1.78 -15.17
C THR A 53 6.45 -0.78 -14.76
N VAL A 54 6.20 0.51 -14.95
CA VAL A 54 7.11 1.59 -14.52
C VAL A 54 6.72 2.13 -13.14
N GLY A 55 5.53 1.78 -12.64
CA GLY A 55 4.98 2.30 -11.40
C GLY A 55 4.64 3.80 -11.47
N SER A 56 4.39 4.35 -12.67
CA SER A 56 4.28 5.80 -12.87
C SER A 56 3.25 6.20 -13.91
N CYS A 57 2.75 7.43 -13.79
CA CYS A 57 1.82 8.04 -14.74
C CYS A 57 2.56 8.64 -15.94
N LEU A 58 2.30 8.11 -17.14
CA LEU A 58 2.92 8.50 -18.39
C LEU A 58 1.89 9.17 -19.32
N MET A 59 2.36 10.12 -20.12
CA MET A 59 1.52 10.82 -21.11
C MET A 59 1.33 9.95 -22.37
N PHE A 60 0.13 9.99 -22.96
CA PHE A 60 -0.15 9.41 -24.28
C PHE A 60 -1.14 10.29 -25.08
N HIS A 61 -1.23 10.05 -26.39
CA HIS A 61 -2.20 10.69 -27.26
C HIS A 61 -3.45 9.81 -27.40
N TYR A 62 -4.56 10.29 -26.87
CA TYR A 62 -5.86 9.64 -26.97
C TYR A 62 -6.64 10.16 -28.18
N GLY A 63 -7.16 9.21 -28.97
CA GLY A 63 -7.87 9.45 -30.23
C GLY A 63 -9.20 10.19 -30.10
N GLY A 64 -9.77 10.25 -28.89
CA GLY A 64 -10.99 10.99 -28.58
C GLY A 64 -12.28 10.17 -28.56
N CYS A 65 -12.21 8.86 -28.82
CA CYS A 65 -13.35 7.95 -28.65
C CYS A 65 -12.91 6.53 -28.29
N TYR A 66 -13.81 5.75 -27.68
CA TYR A 66 -13.52 4.43 -27.09
C TYR A 66 -12.37 4.49 -26.08
N GLY A 67 -11.54 3.46 -25.98
CA GLY A 67 -10.52 3.38 -24.93
C GLY A 67 -11.06 2.78 -23.65
N ASN A 68 -10.25 2.90 -22.60
CA ASN A 68 -10.55 2.36 -21.29
C ASN A 68 -10.32 3.38 -20.17
N GLU A 69 -10.52 2.97 -18.92
CA GLU A 69 -10.56 3.86 -17.76
C GLU A 69 -9.17 4.33 -17.33
N ASN A 70 -8.08 3.69 -17.80
CA ASN A 70 -6.71 4.13 -17.51
C ASN A 70 -6.33 5.32 -18.42
N ASN A 71 -7.12 6.40 -18.30
CA ASN A 71 -7.09 7.56 -19.17
C ASN A 71 -7.54 8.80 -18.38
N PHE A 72 -6.56 9.49 -17.80
CA PHE A 72 -6.72 10.65 -16.95
C PHE A 72 -6.38 11.93 -17.71
N LEU A 73 -7.01 13.04 -17.34
CA LEU A 73 -6.78 14.32 -18.00
C LEU A 73 -5.42 14.91 -17.60
N THR A 74 -5.07 14.80 -16.33
CA THR A 74 -3.83 15.32 -15.76
C THR A 74 -2.97 14.22 -15.15
N LYS A 75 -1.67 14.50 -14.98
CA LYS A 75 -0.74 13.55 -14.35
C LYS A 75 -1.11 13.34 -12.89
N GLU A 76 -1.55 14.41 -12.24
CA GLU A 76 -1.93 14.47 -10.83
C GLU A 76 -3.16 13.59 -10.57
N GLU A 77 -4.19 13.68 -11.41
CA GLU A 77 -5.38 12.82 -11.33
C GLU A 77 -5.01 11.33 -11.45
N CYS A 78 -4.13 10.99 -12.41
CA CYS A 78 -3.60 9.64 -12.54
C CYS A 78 -2.84 9.20 -11.27
N GLN A 79 -2.02 10.07 -10.69
CA GLN A 79 -1.24 9.75 -9.49
C GLN A 79 -2.12 9.59 -8.25
N GLU A 80 -3.18 10.38 -8.12
CA GLU A 80 -4.15 10.21 -7.04
C GLU A 80 -4.92 8.90 -7.18
N ALA A 81 -5.35 8.58 -8.41
CA ALA A 81 -6.12 7.38 -8.69
C ALA A 81 -5.30 6.08 -8.59
N CYS A 82 -4.03 6.12 -9.01
CA CYS A 82 -3.21 4.93 -9.21
C CYS A 82 -1.85 4.93 -8.51
N GLY A 83 -1.38 6.08 -8.01
CA GLY A 83 -0.12 6.18 -7.29
C GLY A 83 -0.10 5.35 -6.00
N GLN A 84 -1.27 5.03 -5.46
CA GLN A 84 -1.43 4.10 -4.33
C GLN A 84 -1.69 2.64 -4.77
N SER A 85 -2.05 2.38 -6.02
CA SER A 85 -2.21 1.01 -6.54
C SER A 85 -0.86 0.33 -6.73
N GLY A 86 0.22 1.13 -6.83
CA GLY A 86 1.61 0.73 -6.58
C GLY A 86 2.05 0.96 -5.13
N ARG A 87 1.15 0.81 -4.15
CA ARG A 87 1.52 0.83 -2.72
C ARG A 87 2.66 -0.15 -2.53
N PHE A 88 3.83 0.42 -2.25
CA PHE A 88 5.03 -0.33 -1.94
C PHE A 88 4.69 -1.41 -0.91
N ASN A 89 4.87 -2.66 -1.28
CA ASN A 89 4.75 -3.78 -0.37
C ASN A 89 6.13 -3.97 0.26
N PRO A 90 6.30 -3.86 1.59
CA PRO A 90 7.59 -4.09 2.23
C PRO A 90 8.21 -5.46 1.90
N ASN A 91 7.38 -6.43 1.53
CA ASN A 91 7.86 -7.74 1.09
C ASN A 91 8.58 -7.71 -0.27
N ASP A 92 8.36 -6.67 -1.09
CA ASP A 92 9.08 -6.48 -2.35
C ASP A 92 10.59 -6.36 -2.11
N CYS A 93 11.04 -5.81 -0.98
CA CYS A 93 12.47 -5.76 -0.65
C CYS A 93 13.10 -7.15 -0.43
N ASN A 94 12.29 -8.20 -0.25
CA ASN A 94 12.78 -9.53 0.11
C ASN A 94 12.93 -10.49 -1.08
N VAL A 95 12.46 -10.09 -2.27
CA VAL A 95 12.51 -10.87 -3.51
C VAL A 95 13.68 -10.41 -4.41
N PRO A 96 14.26 -11.27 -5.25
CA PRO A 96 15.33 -10.85 -6.17
C PRO A 96 14.81 -9.89 -7.24
N SER A 97 15.71 -9.12 -7.87
CA SER A 97 15.36 -8.37 -9.07
C SER A 97 14.93 -9.29 -10.22
N GLU A 98 14.02 -8.79 -11.06
CA GLU A 98 13.51 -9.55 -12.20
C GLU A 98 13.48 -8.69 -13.46
N THR A 99 14.32 -9.05 -14.44
CA THR A 99 14.39 -8.37 -15.75
C THR A 99 13.07 -8.49 -16.53
N GLY A 100 12.32 -9.58 -16.35
CA GLY A 100 11.10 -9.84 -17.11
C GLY A 100 11.36 -10.29 -18.55
N LYS A 101 10.28 -10.51 -19.32
CA LYS A 101 10.34 -11.14 -20.67
C LYS A 101 10.57 -10.15 -21.82
N CYS A 102 10.39 -8.85 -21.60
CA CYS A 102 10.60 -7.84 -22.63
C CYS A 102 12.10 -7.53 -22.81
N ARG A 103 12.46 -6.95 -23.96
CA ARG A 103 13.85 -6.76 -24.40
C ARG A 103 14.34 -5.30 -24.40
N ALA A 104 13.61 -4.39 -23.75
CA ALA A 104 14.13 -3.05 -23.51
C ALA A 104 15.24 -3.09 -22.44
N ALA A 105 16.03 -2.03 -22.32
CA ALA A 105 17.12 -1.95 -21.35
C ALA A 105 16.96 -0.73 -20.46
N PHE A 106 16.07 -0.81 -19.48
CA PHE A 106 15.87 0.25 -18.50
C PHE A 106 16.81 0.06 -17.31
N LYS A 107 17.64 1.08 -17.01
CA LYS A 107 18.38 1.14 -15.76
C LYS A 107 17.40 1.32 -14.59
N ARG A 108 17.41 0.39 -13.65
CA ARG A 108 16.57 0.39 -12.44
C ARG A 108 17.39 0.00 -11.23
N TYR A 109 16.83 0.21 -10.05
CA TYR A 109 17.44 -0.15 -8.77
C TYR A 109 16.59 -1.22 -8.09
N PHE A 110 17.23 -2.19 -7.44
CA PHE A 110 16.56 -3.17 -6.59
C PHE A 110 17.29 -3.22 -5.25
N TYR A 111 16.58 -3.58 -4.19
CA TYR A 111 17.17 -3.81 -2.90
C TYR A 111 17.78 -5.20 -2.83
N ASN A 112 19.09 -5.27 -2.64
CA ASN A 112 19.79 -6.52 -2.38
C ASN A 112 19.85 -6.75 -0.86
N LYS A 113 19.04 -7.70 -0.36
CA LYS A 113 18.99 -8.02 1.07
C LYS A 113 20.26 -8.68 1.60
N GLU A 114 21.10 -9.27 0.74
CA GLU A 114 22.34 -9.93 1.13
C GLU A 114 23.43 -8.89 1.42
N THR A 115 23.50 -7.84 0.59
CA THR A 115 24.45 -6.73 0.76
C THR A 115 23.87 -5.58 1.58
N GLY A 116 22.55 -5.54 1.75
CA GLY A 116 21.82 -4.52 2.50
C GLY A 116 21.68 -3.19 1.77
N VAL A 117 22.01 -3.11 0.47
CA VAL A 117 22.04 -1.87 -0.31
C VAL A 117 21.22 -1.98 -1.60
N CYS A 118 20.86 -0.82 -2.15
CA CYS A 118 20.19 -0.72 -3.44
C CYS A 118 21.20 -0.79 -4.59
N GLU A 119 21.06 -1.82 -5.43
CA GLU A 119 21.96 -2.10 -6.55
C GLU A 119 21.26 -1.88 -7.89
N ILE A 120 22.03 -1.60 -8.94
CA ILE A 120 21.50 -1.38 -10.30
C ILE A 120 21.22 -2.73 -10.97
N PHE A 121 20.11 -2.83 -11.69
CA PHE A 121 19.85 -3.93 -12.62
C PHE A 121 19.22 -3.44 -13.92
N THR A 122 19.20 -4.31 -14.94
CA THR A 122 18.52 -4.04 -16.22
C THR A 122 17.11 -4.62 -16.19
N TYR A 123 16.12 -3.76 -16.35
CA TYR A 123 14.71 -4.14 -16.47
C TYR A 123 14.27 -4.14 -17.94
N GLY A 124 13.65 -5.24 -18.35
CA GLY A 124 13.19 -5.53 -19.70
C GLY A 124 12.01 -4.69 -20.17
N GLY A 125 11.29 -4.03 -19.25
CA GLY A 125 10.16 -3.16 -19.56
C GLY A 125 8.79 -3.84 -19.53
N CYS A 126 8.69 -5.09 -19.08
CA CYS A 126 7.40 -5.73 -18.77
C CYS A 126 7.59 -6.95 -17.85
N ASN A 127 6.53 -7.31 -17.12
CA ASN A 127 6.59 -8.29 -16.02
C ASN A 127 7.52 -7.80 -14.90
N GLY A 128 8.18 -8.69 -14.18
CA GLY A 128 8.97 -8.33 -13.01
C GLY A 128 8.14 -8.36 -11.73
N ASN A 129 8.77 -7.90 -10.66
CA ASN A 129 8.18 -7.79 -9.33
C ASN A 129 8.40 -6.38 -8.76
N GLY A 130 7.90 -6.14 -7.55
CA GLY A 130 7.94 -4.82 -6.92
C GLY A 130 9.33 -4.37 -6.43
N ASN A 131 10.36 -5.23 -6.47
CA ASN A 131 11.74 -4.85 -6.17
C ASN A 131 12.39 -4.14 -7.38
N ASN A 132 11.79 -3.04 -7.83
CA ASN A 132 12.11 -2.34 -9.05
C ASN A 132 11.81 -0.84 -8.89
N PHE A 133 12.85 -0.07 -8.63
CA PHE A 133 12.77 1.35 -8.33
C PHE A 133 13.46 2.17 -9.41
N GLN A 134 12.97 3.38 -9.66
CA GLN A 134 13.49 4.23 -10.72
C GLN A 134 14.81 4.90 -10.31
N THR A 135 14.98 5.22 -9.03
CA THR A 135 16.19 5.83 -8.48
C THR A 135 16.69 5.09 -7.24
N GLU A 136 17.97 5.30 -6.91
CA GLU A 136 18.58 4.72 -5.72
C GLU A 136 17.92 5.24 -4.45
N GLU A 137 17.63 6.55 -4.41
CA GLU A 137 17.02 7.23 -3.27
C GLU A 137 15.62 6.67 -2.97
N GLU A 138 14.84 6.39 -4.01
CA GLU A 138 13.53 5.74 -3.88
C GLU A 138 13.67 4.35 -3.24
N CYS A 139 14.60 3.55 -3.77
CA CYS A 139 14.87 2.22 -3.24
C CYS A 139 15.33 2.27 -1.78
N GLN A 140 16.26 3.15 -1.44
CA GLN A 140 16.82 3.27 -0.09
C GLN A 140 15.77 3.78 0.90
N ALA A 141 14.94 4.74 0.50
CA ALA A 141 13.85 5.24 1.34
C ALA A 141 12.82 4.15 1.67
N LYS A 142 12.50 3.29 0.69
CA LYS A 142 11.50 2.23 0.82
C LYS A 142 12.06 0.98 1.53
N CYS A 143 13.25 0.52 1.16
CA CYS A 143 13.83 -0.75 1.61
C CYS A 143 15.00 -0.61 2.59
N GLY A 144 15.75 0.49 2.55
CA GLY A 144 16.95 0.69 3.39
C GLY A 144 16.65 0.79 4.90
N THR A 145 15.43 1.16 5.27
CA THR A 145 14.99 1.20 6.68
C THR A 145 14.50 -0.16 7.20
N TYR A 146 14.20 -1.13 6.32
CA TYR A 146 13.61 -2.42 6.68
C TYR A 146 14.57 -3.33 7.47
N VAL A 147 15.89 -3.07 7.38
CA VAL A 147 16.94 -3.81 8.09
C VAL A 147 16.93 -3.57 9.61
N ARG A 148 16.36 -2.45 10.08
CA ARG A 148 16.38 -2.11 11.51
C ARG A 148 15.28 -2.79 12.32
N THR A 149 14.20 -3.23 11.71
CA THR A 149 13.04 -3.80 12.43
C THR A 149 12.98 -5.32 12.44
N THR A 150 13.73 -6.01 11.58
CA THR A 150 13.69 -7.48 11.48
C THR A 150 14.91 -8.20 12.08
N THR A 151 16.00 -7.48 12.38
CA THR A 151 17.23 -8.07 12.96
C THR A 151 17.17 -8.22 14.50
N THR A 152 16.19 -7.63 15.18
CA THR A 152 16.07 -7.72 16.65
C THR A 152 15.10 -8.81 17.11
N ARG A 153 15.17 -10.01 16.52
CA ARG A 153 14.64 -11.23 17.14
C ARG A 153 15.58 -12.38 16.82
N THR A 154 16.67 -12.50 17.59
CA THR A 154 17.06 -13.73 18.32
C THR A 154 18.32 -13.41 19.15
N THR A 155 18.19 -13.54 20.47
CA THR A 155 19.23 -13.66 21.52
C THR A 155 20.34 -12.60 21.61
N THR A 156 20.22 -11.70 22.58
CA THR A 156 21.25 -11.52 23.62
C THR A 156 20.58 -10.99 24.89
N THR A 157 20.86 -11.64 26.00
CA THR A 157 20.54 -11.25 27.37
C THR A 157 20.96 -9.81 27.67
N GLY A 158 20.01 -9.00 28.15
CA GLY A 158 20.27 -7.78 28.94
C GLY A 158 20.67 -6.53 28.15
N ALA A 159 19.67 -5.71 27.79
CA ALA A 159 19.66 -4.24 27.93
C ALA A 159 18.40 -3.69 27.25
N SER A 160 17.70 -2.81 27.98
CA SER A 160 16.44 -2.15 27.66
C SER A 160 16.51 -1.19 26.46
N ASP A 161 15.53 -1.24 25.56
CA ASP A 161 15.05 -0.08 24.81
C ASP A 161 13.54 -0.20 24.57
N ASP A 162 12.78 0.51 25.42
CA ASP A 162 11.32 0.63 25.38
C ASP A 162 10.93 1.66 24.33
N SER A 163 10.47 1.23 23.14
CA SER A 163 9.84 2.13 22.16
C SER A 163 8.85 1.47 21.20
N ILE A 164 8.27 0.32 21.55
CA ILE A 164 6.97 -0.08 20.99
C ILE A 164 5.91 0.34 22.00
N LYS A 165 5.26 1.49 21.76
CA LYS A 165 4.06 1.85 22.50
C LYS A 165 2.99 0.82 22.16
N ASP A 166 2.77 -0.12 23.07
CA ASP A 166 1.69 -1.08 23.00
C ASP A 166 0.38 -0.34 22.69
N ASN A 167 -0.30 -0.73 21.62
CA ASN A 167 -1.65 -0.25 21.28
C ASN A 167 -2.72 -0.80 22.24
N ASN A 168 -2.36 -0.97 23.51
CA ASN A 168 -3.22 -1.47 24.57
C ASN A 168 -4.35 -0.48 24.91
N TRP A 169 -4.19 0.80 24.55
CA TRP A 169 -5.26 1.78 24.66
C TRP A 169 -6.47 1.46 23.76
N ILE A 170 -6.24 0.88 22.57
CA ILE A 170 -7.33 0.49 21.67
C ILE A 170 -8.12 -0.68 22.28
N ARG A 171 -7.40 -1.63 22.89
CA ARG A 171 -8.01 -2.74 23.63
C ARG A 171 -8.83 -2.23 24.82
N ASP A 172 -8.28 -1.32 25.60
CA ASP A 172 -9.00 -0.71 26.73
C ASP A 172 -10.22 0.09 26.28
N VAL A 173 -10.15 0.82 25.16
CA VAL A 173 -11.31 1.53 24.60
C VAL A 173 -12.40 0.55 24.18
N ILE A 174 -12.06 -0.56 23.51
CA ILE A 174 -13.03 -1.58 23.08
C ILE A 174 -13.67 -2.27 24.29
N VAL A 175 -12.87 -2.66 25.30
CA VAL A 175 -13.35 -3.30 26.53
C VAL A 175 -14.24 -2.35 27.34
N ASN A 176 -13.91 -1.06 27.38
CA ASN A 176 -14.72 -0.02 28.02
C ASN A 176 -16.02 0.28 27.27
N MET A 177 -16.00 0.31 25.93
CA MET A 177 -17.20 0.57 25.11
C MET A 177 -18.19 -0.61 25.11
N LEU A 178 -17.70 -1.85 25.17
CA LEU A 178 -18.54 -3.05 25.19
C LEU A 178 -19.02 -3.42 26.60
N GLY A 179 -18.56 -2.73 27.65
CA GLY A 179 -18.97 -2.99 29.03
C GLY A 179 -18.53 -4.37 29.56
N LEU A 180 -17.53 -5.00 28.96
CA LEU A 180 -17.07 -6.37 29.26
C LEU A 180 -16.05 -6.44 30.41
N LYS A 181 -15.96 -5.41 31.26
CA LYS A 181 -14.96 -5.26 32.34
C LYS A 181 -14.82 -6.48 33.26
N ASN A 182 -15.85 -7.33 33.35
CA ASN A 182 -15.91 -8.40 34.33
C ASN A 182 -15.70 -9.82 33.76
N LEU A 183 -15.37 -9.98 32.47
CA LEU A 183 -15.13 -11.32 31.89
C LEU A 183 -13.64 -11.73 31.87
N TRP A 184 -12.69 -10.79 31.78
CA TRP A 184 -11.27 -11.14 31.74
C TRP A 184 -10.65 -11.42 33.11
N GLY A 185 -11.19 -10.86 34.20
CA GLY A 185 -10.75 -11.16 35.57
C GLY A 185 -11.17 -12.55 36.10
N ARG A 186 -12.02 -13.29 35.35
CA ARG A 186 -12.44 -14.67 35.68
C ARG A 186 -11.73 -15.74 34.85
N ILE A 187 -11.10 -15.40 33.72
CA ILE A 187 -10.41 -16.38 32.86
C ILE A 187 -8.97 -16.63 33.35
N THR A 188 -8.31 -15.65 33.97
CA THR A 188 -6.94 -15.80 34.48
C THR A 188 -6.84 -16.47 35.86
N ARG A 189 -7.92 -17.06 36.38
CA ARG A 189 -7.95 -17.69 37.71
C ARG A 189 -8.38 -19.16 37.71
N THR A 190 -8.31 -19.82 36.55
CA THR A 190 -8.56 -21.26 36.39
C THR A 190 -7.49 -21.97 35.54
N MET A 191 -6.27 -21.42 35.45
CA MET A 191 -5.10 -22.11 34.89
C MET A 191 -3.88 -22.02 35.82
N GLU A 192 -4.11 -22.22 37.11
CA GLU A 192 -3.14 -22.80 38.06
C GLU A 192 -3.87 -23.89 38.85
#